data_AF-A0AA86AL01-F1
#
_entry.id   AF-A0AA86AL01-F1
#
_cell.length_a   1.000
_cell.length_b   1.000
_cell.length_c   1.000
_cell.angle_alpha   90.00
_cell.angle_beta   90.00
_cell.angle_gamma   90.00
#
_symmetry.space_group_name_H-M   'P 1'
#
loop_
_entity.id
_entity.type
_entity.pdbx_description
1 polymer ?
#
loop_
_entity_poly.entity_id
_entity_poly.type
_entity_poly.pdbx_seq_one_letter_code
_entity_poly.pdbx_strand_id
1 'polypeptide(L)'
;MGYRYYKRKREDKKIEAIVYLIFLALFVMYYYRETIIKALNIIFGLAFVIAILYLIFKPKSTNKFTQEVRDSDIKIVVTEEDHVTRKNENNIKVHEPLNTQSIQNSLHVNENIQSMEKTFFSQMANKKPSYQERKKRGNDYEIHVGKYYESQGYKVIYNGLLNGRKDGGIDLLAENEHETLLIQCKAWEQTIEMKRRYVVEFMGNCLTFLMDNPYLKEKNIKRVFVTSSEKSEFGLDKYLIQHTGKIEYIIMPF
;
A
#
# COMPACT_ATOMS: atom_id res chain seq x y z
N MET A 1 -38.27 58.53 25.56
CA MET A 1 -37.05 58.31 26.36
C MET A 1 -37.08 57.08 27.27
N GLY A 2 -38.24 56.62 27.79
CA GLY A 2 -38.32 55.52 28.76
C GLY A 2 -37.91 54.10 28.30
N TYR A 3 -38.12 53.73 27.03
CA TYR A 3 -37.83 52.37 26.54
C TYR A 3 -36.32 52.04 26.51
N ARG A 4 -35.47 53.01 26.11
CA ARG A 4 -34.01 52.84 26.13
C ARG A 4 -33.44 52.76 27.56
N TYR A 5 -34.02 53.49 28.50
CA TYR A 5 -33.64 53.43 29.92
C TYR A 5 -33.98 52.06 30.54
N TYR A 6 -35.17 51.52 30.25
CA TYR A 6 -35.60 50.23 30.77
C TYR A 6 -34.77 49.05 30.20
N LYS A 7 -34.38 49.12 28.92
CA LYS A 7 -33.54 48.10 28.29
C LYS A 7 -32.13 48.04 28.89
N ARG A 8 -31.49 49.20 29.10
CA ARG A 8 -30.16 49.28 29.74
C ARG A 8 -30.17 48.72 31.16
N LYS A 9 -31.17 49.10 31.97
CA LYS A 9 -31.36 48.58 33.34
C LYS A 9 -31.56 47.05 33.41
N ARG A 10 -32.10 46.44 32.34
CA ARG A 10 -32.24 44.97 32.24
C ARG A 10 -30.92 44.29 31.84
N GLU A 11 -30.09 44.95 31.03
CA GLU A 11 -28.76 44.46 30.64
C GLU A 11 -27.79 44.50 31.84
N ASP A 12 -27.83 45.56 32.64
CA ASP A 12 -26.99 45.70 33.85
C ASP A 12 -27.26 44.56 34.86
N LYS A 13 -28.54 44.23 35.09
CA LYS A 13 -28.92 43.09 35.96
C LYS A 13 -28.46 41.73 35.45
N LYS A 14 -28.34 41.55 34.12
CA LYS A 14 -27.81 40.31 33.54
C LYS A 14 -26.30 40.21 33.76
N ILE A 15 -25.58 41.32 33.64
CA ILE A 15 -24.14 41.38 33.88
C ILE A 15 -23.85 41.06 35.35
N GLU A 16 -24.59 41.65 36.29
CA GLU A 16 -24.48 41.33 37.72
C GLU A 16 -24.71 39.84 37.99
N ALA A 17 -25.77 39.25 37.42
CA ALA A 17 -26.05 37.83 37.58
C ALA A 17 -24.93 36.93 37.04
N ILE A 18 -24.31 37.29 35.91
CA ILE A 18 -23.16 36.56 35.34
C ILE A 18 -21.95 36.68 36.26
N VAL A 19 -21.68 37.87 36.81
CA VAL A 19 -20.58 38.08 37.76
C VAL A 19 -20.77 37.21 39.00
N TYR A 20 -21.98 37.16 39.58
CA TYR A 20 -22.26 36.26 40.70
C TYR A 20 -22.10 34.78 40.35
N LEU A 21 -22.51 34.36 39.16
CA LEU A 21 -22.31 32.97 38.69
C LEU A 21 -20.83 32.60 38.57
N ILE A 22 -20.00 33.52 38.07
CA ILE A 22 -18.54 33.32 37.97
C ILE A 22 -17.94 33.21 39.38
N PHE A 23 -18.29 34.11 40.30
CA PHE A 23 -17.83 34.03 41.69
C PHE A 23 -18.27 32.74 42.37
N LEU A 24 -19.50 32.29 42.14
CA LEU A 24 -20.00 31.02 42.66
C LEU A 24 -19.21 29.83 42.10
N ALA A 25 -18.93 29.81 40.80
CA ALA A 25 -18.13 28.76 40.17
C ALA A 25 -16.69 28.72 40.72
N LEU A 26 -16.05 29.88 40.88
CA LEU A 26 -14.73 29.99 41.49
C LEU A 26 -14.73 29.57 42.96
N PHE A 27 -15.78 29.92 43.71
CA PHE A 27 -15.94 29.51 45.10
C PHE A 27 -16.13 28.00 45.23
N VAL A 28 -16.94 27.39 44.37
CA VAL A 28 -17.09 25.93 44.29
C VAL A 28 -15.76 25.26 43.94
N MET A 29 -15.04 25.76 42.92
CA MET A 29 -13.71 25.26 42.58
C MET A 29 -12.71 25.37 43.74
N TYR A 30 -12.75 26.49 44.48
CA TYR A 30 -11.92 26.70 45.65
C TYR A 30 -12.27 25.73 46.80
N TYR A 31 -13.56 25.56 47.08
CA TYR A 31 -14.06 24.68 48.12
C TYR A 31 -13.69 23.21 47.87
N TYR A 32 -13.76 22.77 46.61
CA TYR A 32 -13.41 21.40 46.22
C TYR A 32 -11.95 21.23 45.76
N ARG A 33 -11.09 22.24 45.93
CA ARG A 33 -9.69 22.23 45.47
C ARG A 33 -8.93 20.98 45.93
N GLU A 34 -9.03 20.63 47.21
CA GLU A 34 -8.32 19.47 47.76
C GLU A 34 -8.82 18.15 47.16
N THR A 35 -10.13 18.01 46.93
CA THR A 35 -10.72 16.82 46.30
C THR A 35 -10.33 16.71 44.83
N ILE A 36 -10.33 17.83 44.12
CA ILE A 36 -9.92 17.91 42.70
C ILE A 36 -8.44 17.55 42.54
N ILE A 37 -7.56 18.10 43.39
CA ILE A 37 -6.13 17.79 43.37
C ILE A 37 -5.88 16.31 43.67
N LYS A 38 -6.58 15.74 44.66
CA LYS A 38 -6.49 14.31 44.98
C LYS A 38 -6.94 13.43 43.81
N ALA A 39 -8.05 13.77 43.14
CA ALA A 39 -8.53 13.05 41.97
C ALA A 39 -7.54 13.11 40.80
N LEU A 40 -6.95 14.28 40.52
CA LEU A 40 -5.91 14.45 39.51
C LEU A 40 -4.68 13.58 39.80
N ASN A 41 -4.20 13.58 41.05
CA ASN A 41 -3.06 12.76 41.45
C ASN A 41 -3.33 11.26 41.30
N ILE A 42 -4.55 10.79 41.57
CA ILE A 42 -4.96 9.40 41.34
C ILE A 42 -4.93 9.06 39.85
N ILE A 43 -5.43 9.96 38.99
CA ILE A 43 -5.43 9.78 37.53
C ILE A 43 -3.99 9.72 37.00
N PHE A 44 -3.12 10.63 37.42
CA PHE A 44 -1.70 10.62 37.04
C PHE A 44 -0.99 9.36 37.56
N GLY A 45 -1.31 8.92 38.78
CA GLY A 45 -0.80 7.67 39.34
C GLY A 45 -1.21 6.44 38.51
N LEU A 46 -2.49 6.35 38.12
CA LEU A 46 -2.99 5.29 37.23
C LEU A 46 -2.30 5.31 35.86
N ALA A 47 -2.17 6.49 35.25
CA ALA A 47 -1.46 6.65 33.98
C ALA A 47 0.01 6.23 34.09
N PHE A 48 0.68 6.57 35.19
CA PHE A 48 2.06 6.18 35.46
C PHE A 48 2.20 4.66 35.66
N VAL A 49 1.28 4.02 36.38
CA VAL A 49 1.26 2.56 36.55
C VAL A 49 1.03 1.87 35.20
N ILE A 50 0.11 2.37 34.36
CA ILE A 50 -0.11 1.84 33.01
C ILE A 50 1.15 2.00 32.15
N ALA A 51 1.86 3.13 32.24
CA ALA A 51 3.12 3.35 31.53
C ALA A 51 4.23 2.39 32.00
N ILE A 52 4.34 2.14 33.32
CA ILE A 52 5.26 1.14 33.86
C ILE A 52 4.88 -0.26 33.38
N LEU A 53 3.59 -0.62 33.41
CA LEU A 53 3.12 -1.90 32.88
C LEU A 53 3.46 -2.04 31.40
N TYR A 54 3.26 -0.99 30.59
CA TYR A 54 3.66 -0.99 29.18
C TYR A 54 5.17 -1.19 29.00
N LEU A 55 6.02 -0.62 29.88
CA LEU A 55 7.46 -0.81 29.82
C LEU A 55 7.89 -2.22 30.26
N ILE A 56 7.24 -2.81 31.27
CA ILE A 56 7.52 -4.15 31.78
C ILE A 56 7.01 -5.22 30.80
N PHE A 57 5.80 -5.03 30.27
CA PHE A 57 5.18 -5.91 29.28
C PHE A 57 5.55 -5.53 27.85
N LYS A 58 6.46 -4.56 27.65
CA LYS A 58 7.03 -4.27 26.34
C LYS A 58 7.55 -5.60 25.80
N PRO A 59 6.94 -6.15 24.73
CA PRO A 59 7.29 -7.47 24.26
C PRO A 59 8.78 -7.48 23.97
N LYS A 60 9.49 -8.38 24.66
CA LYS A 60 10.90 -8.65 24.44
C LYS A 60 10.99 -9.19 23.02
N SER A 61 11.27 -8.31 22.06
CA SER A 61 11.53 -8.68 20.67
C SER A 61 12.86 -9.44 20.63
N THR A 62 12.76 -10.73 20.94
CA THR A 62 13.83 -11.72 20.90
C THR A 62 13.23 -13.01 20.36
N ASN A 63 13.14 -13.14 19.04
CA ASN A 63 14.19 -13.79 18.25
C ASN A 63 13.71 -13.90 16.82
N LYS A 64 14.57 -13.45 15.92
CA LYS A 64 14.56 -13.75 14.49
C LYS A 64 14.26 -15.24 14.30
N PHE A 65 13.04 -15.57 13.87
CA PHE A 65 12.84 -16.78 13.09
C PHE A 65 13.24 -16.39 11.67
N THR A 66 14.53 -16.55 11.38
CA THR A 66 15.06 -16.52 10.02
C THR A 66 14.42 -17.67 9.25
N GLN A 67 13.33 -17.37 8.57
CA GLN A 67 12.96 -18.09 7.36
C GLN A 67 13.62 -17.34 6.21
N GLU A 68 14.60 -18.00 5.63
CA GLU A 68 15.45 -17.55 4.54
C GLU A 68 14.60 -17.37 3.27
N VAL A 69 13.90 -16.24 3.17
CA VAL A 69 13.37 -15.74 1.90
C VAL A 69 14.51 -14.98 1.24
N ARG A 70 14.98 -15.50 0.10
CA ARG A 70 16.07 -14.94 -0.69
C ARG A 70 15.84 -13.44 -0.94
N ASP A 71 16.63 -12.65 -0.26
CA ASP A 71 16.61 -11.18 -0.20
C ASP A 71 17.22 -10.53 -1.46
N SER A 72 17.02 -11.15 -2.64
CA SER A 72 17.69 -10.73 -3.88
C SER A 72 16.82 -9.97 -4.89
N ASP A 73 15.49 -9.89 -4.72
CA ASP A 73 14.63 -9.43 -5.83
C ASP A 73 13.70 -8.23 -5.50
N ILE A 74 13.79 -7.59 -4.33
CA ILE A 74 13.07 -6.32 -4.06
C ILE A 74 13.93 -5.16 -4.55
N LYS A 75 13.64 -4.68 -5.78
CA LYS A 75 14.29 -3.48 -6.33
C LYS A 75 13.53 -2.24 -5.89
N ILE A 76 13.97 -1.62 -4.78
CA ILE A 76 13.61 -0.23 -4.49
C ILE A 76 14.34 0.61 -5.55
N VAL A 77 13.63 1.03 -6.60
CA VAL A 77 14.19 1.92 -7.63
C VAL A 77 14.31 3.32 -7.05
N VAL A 78 15.43 3.56 -6.39
CA VAL A 78 16.14 4.84 -6.38
C VAL A 78 17.45 4.54 -7.08
N THR A 79 17.53 4.72 -8.41
CA THR A 79 18.74 4.34 -9.16
C THR A 79 19.18 5.46 -10.10
N GLU A 80 20.35 6.01 -9.78
CA GLU A 80 21.33 6.47 -10.76
C GLU A 80 21.98 5.24 -11.43
N GLU A 81 22.08 5.31 -12.76
CA GLU A 81 23.06 4.76 -13.72
C GLU A 81 23.76 3.40 -13.41
N ASP A 82 23.69 2.40 -14.30
CA ASP A 82 24.56 2.32 -15.50
C ASP A 82 24.47 0.99 -16.29
N HIS A 83 24.97 1.06 -17.52
CA HIS A 83 24.95 0.09 -18.63
C HIS A 83 25.84 -1.18 -18.47
N VAL A 84 25.55 -2.26 -19.23
CA VAL A 84 26.46 -2.96 -20.20
C VAL A 84 25.95 -4.38 -20.62
N THR A 85 25.62 -4.47 -21.91
CA THR A 85 25.92 -5.47 -22.97
C THR A 85 26.18 -6.97 -22.71
N ARG A 86 25.50 -7.83 -23.50
CA ARG A 86 25.69 -9.28 -23.71
C ARG A 86 26.63 -9.61 -24.90
N LYS A 87 27.31 -10.76 -24.86
CA LYS A 87 27.80 -11.58 -26.02
C LYS A 87 27.91 -13.07 -25.62
N ASN A 88 27.25 -13.97 -26.36
CA ASN A 88 27.75 -15.02 -27.30
C ASN A 88 28.49 -16.23 -26.66
N GLU A 89 28.54 -17.45 -27.19
CA GLU A 89 27.79 -18.32 -28.14
C GLU A 89 28.66 -19.61 -28.28
N ASN A 90 28.07 -20.74 -28.70
CA ASN A 90 28.67 -21.87 -29.46
C ASN A 90 29.49 -23.00 -28.76
N ASN A 91 29.10 -24.27 -28.97
CA ASN A 91 29.64 -25.19 -30.01
C ASN A 91 29.37 -26.69 -29.70
N ILE A 92 29.13 -27.52 -30.75
CA ILE A 92 29.90 -28.75 -31.11
C ILE A 92 29.26 -29.48 -32.32
N LYS A 93 30.14 -30.03 -33.18
CA LYS A 93 29.94 -30.72 -34.48
C LYS A 93 29.90 -32.27 -34.36
N VAL A 94 28.97 -32.95 -35.04
CA VAL A 94 29.04 -33.83 -36.26
C VAL A 94 29.58 -35.28 -36.11
N HIS A 95 28.79 -36.27 -36.56
CA HIS A 95 29.21 -37.50 -37.30
C HIS A 95 28.01 -38.13 -38.08
N GLU A 96 28.26 -38.71 -39.26
CA GLU A 96 27.33 -39.33 -40.26
C GLU A 96 27.96 -40.67 -40.77
N PRO A 97 27.32 -41.53 -41.60
CA PRO A 97 25.89 -41.80 -41.85
C PRO A 97 25.53 -43.31 -41.66
N LEU A 98 24.26 -43.63 -41.41
CA LEU A 98 23.74 -45.00 -41.51
C LEU A 98 22.42 -45.00 -42.31
N ASN A 99 22.26 -45.93 -43.24
CA ASN A 99 21.05 -46.33 -43.99
C ASN A 99 19.91 -45.29 -44.21
N THR A 100 19.84 -44.70 -45.41
CA THR A 100 19.01 -43.53 -45.76
C THR A 100 17.51 -43.80 -45.91
N GLN A 101 17.04 -45.00 -46.26
CA GLN A 101 15.62 -45.18 -46.63
C GLN A 101 14.66 -45.37 -45.44
N SER A 102 15.09 -46.06 -44.38
CA SER A 102 14.28 -46.25 -43.17
C SER A 102 14.39 -45.08 -42.20
N ILE A 103 15.51 -44.36 -42.24
CA ILE A 103 15.76 -43.16 -41.43
C ILE A 103 15.01 -41.95 -41.98
N GLN A 104 14.88 -41.79 -43.30
CA GLN A 104 14.11 -40.70 -43.90
C GLN A 104 12.64 -40.70 -43.45
N ASN A 105 12.00 -41.87 -43.37
CA ASN A 105 10.60 -41.97 -42.93
C ASN A 105 10.43 -41.69 -41.43
N SER A 106 11.35 -42.15 -40.58
CA SER A 106 11.31 -41.84 -39.14
C SER A 106 11.71 -40.39 -38.84
N LEU A 107 12.64 -39.81 -39.61
CA LEU A 107 13.03 -38.40 -39.50
C LEU A 107 11.90 -37.50 -39.96
N HIS A 108 11.24 -37.78 -41.09
CA HIS A 108 10.10 -36.98 -41.54
C HIS A 108 8.94 -37.02 -40.54
N VAL A 109 8.66 -38.17 -39.92
CA VAL A 109 7.63 -38.29 -38.89
C VAL A 109 8.03 -37.55 -37.62
N ASN A 110 9.29 -37.63 -37.18
CA ASN A 110 9.78 -36.96 -35.98
C ASN A 110 9.89 -35.44 -36.18
N GLU A 111 10.37 -34.97 -37.33
CA GLU A 111 10.39 -33.55 -37.71
C GLU A 111 8.99 -32.97 -37.86
N ASN A 112 8.02 -33.76 -38.37
CA ASN A 112 6.62 -33.35 -38.42
C ASN A 112 5.99 -33.28 -37.03
N ILE A 113 6.27 -34.22 -36.13
CA ILE A 113 5.79 -34.17 -34.74
C ILE A 113 6.44 -33.00 -34.00
N GLN A 114 7.75 -32.81 -34.15
CA GLN A 114 8.51 -31.76 -33.48
C GLN A 114 8.16 -30.37 -34.02
N SER A 115 7.90 -30.23 -35.32
CA SER A 115 7.39 -28.99 -35.91
C SER A 115 5.94 -28.72 -35.50
N MET A 116 5.09 -29.75 -35.40
CA MET A 116 3.71 -29.63 -34.95
C MET A 116 3.63 -29.31 -33.45
N GLU A 117 4.47 -29.91 -32.61
CA GLU A 117 4.64 -29.53 -31.21
C GLU A 117 5.17 -28.10 -31.11
N LYS A 118 6.23 -27.75 -31.83
CA LYS A 118 6.78 -26.39 -31.81
C LYS A 118 5.76 -25.36 -32.29
N THR A 119 4.93 -25.72 -33.27
CA THR A 119 3.83 -24.88 -33.76
C THR A 119 2.69 -24.83 -32.73
N PHE A 120 2.36 -25.94 -32.07
CA PHE A 120 1.35 -26.00 -31.01
C PHE A 120 1.77 -25.20 -29.77
N PHE A 121 3.01 -25.37 -29.29
CA PHE A 121 3.61 -24.58 -28.22
C PHE A 121 3.79 -23.11 -28.62
N SER A 122 4.12 -22.82 -29.89
CA SER A 122 4.13 -21.45 -30.42
C SER A 122 2.72 -20.83 -30.46
N GLN A 123 1.70 -21.60 -30.84
CA GLN A 123 0.31 -21.16 -30.84
C GLN A 123 -0.22 -20.95 -29.41
N MET A 124 0.17 -21.80 -28.45
CA MET A 124 -0.11 -21.60 -27.02
C MET A 124 0.63 -20.38 -26.48
N ALA A 125 1.89 -20.15 -26.87
CA ALA A 125 2.68 -19.01 -26.46
C ALA A 125 2.17 -17.68 -27.07
N ASN A 126 1.54 -17.71 -28.24
CA ASN A 126 0.97 -16.54 -28.91
C ASN A 126 -0.47 -16.21 -28.48
N LYS A 127 -1.08 -17.00 -27.61
CA LYS A 127 -2.45 -16.76 -27.14
C LYS A 127 -2.44 -15.66 -26.09
N LYS A 128 -3.01 -14.50 -26.43
CA LYS A 128 -3.24 -13.42 -25.45
C LYS A 128 -4.10 -13.95 -24.29
N PRO A 129 -3.73 -13.64 -23.03
CA PRO A 129 -4.48 -14.13 -21.88
C PRO A 129 -5.91 -13.60 -21.92
N SER A 130 -6.86 -14.48 -21.60
CA SER A 130 -8.27 -14.16 -21.48
C SER A 130 -8.49 -13.12 -20.37
N TYR A 131 -9.66 -12.47 -20.40
CA TYR A 131 -10.04 -11.56 -19.32
C TYR A 131 -10.02 -12.24 -17.95
N GLN A 132 -10.46 -13.49 -17.86
CA GLN A 132 -10.50 -14.24 -16.61
C GLN A 132 -9.09 -14.54 -16.08
N GLU A 133 -8.16 -14.92 -16.96
CA GLU A 133 -6.76 -15.13 -16.59
C GLU A 133 -6.09 -13.84 -16.11
N ARG A 134 -6.33 -12.72 -16.81
CA ARG A 134 -5.82 -11.41 -16.39
C ARG A 134 -6.41 -10.96 -15.06
N LYS A 135 -7.71 -11.15 -14.86
CA LYS A 135 -8.38 -10.85 -13.59
C LYS A 135 -7.84 -11.72 -12.47
N LYS A 136 -7.69 -13.01 -12.69
CA LYS A 136 -7.11 -13.95 -11.73
C LYS A 136 -5.68 -13.54 -11.36
N ARG A 137 -4.83 -13.21 -12.34
CA ARG A 137 -3.47 -12.71 -12.09
C ARG A 137 -3.48 -11.43 -11.24
N GLY A 138 -4.40 -10.50 -11.52
CA GLY A 138 -4.59 -9.31 -10.70
C GLY A 138 -4.96 -9.64 -9.25
N ASN A 139 -5.99 -10.48 -9.06
CA ASN A 139 -6.43 -10.92 -7.73
C ASN A 139 -5.31 -11.63 -6.96
N ASP A 140 -4.59 -12.56 -7.60
CA ASP A 140 -3.50 -13.31 -6.98
C ASP A 140 -2.35 -12.36 -6.58
N TYR A 141 -2.12 -11.31 -7.36
CA TYR A 141 -1.14 -10.27 -7.05
C TYR A 141 -1.57 -9.37 -5.88
N GLU A 142 -2.84 -8.96 -5.82
CA GLU A 142 -3.38 -8.25 -4.65
C GLU A 142 -3.20 -9.07 -3.37
N ILE A 143 -3.44 -10.39 -3.44
CA ILE A 143 -3.19 -11.32 -2.32
C ILE A 143 -1.71 -11.34 -1.95
N HIS A 144 -0.81 -11.44 -2.94
CA HIS A 144 0.63 -11.46 -2.72
C HIS A 144 1.11 -10.18 -2.00
N VAL A 145 0.75 -9.01 -2.52
CA VAL A 145 1.10 -7.71 -1.93
C VAL A 145 0.49 -7.56 -0.54
N GLY A 146 -0.78 -7.94 -0.36
CA GLY A 146 -1.44 -7.87 0.95
C GLY A 146 -0.76 -8.74 2.00
N LYS A 147 -0.41 -9.99 1.66
CA LYS A 147 0.36 -10.88 2.56
C LYS A 147 1.72 -10.32 2.94
N TYR A 148 2.38 -9.61 2.01
CA TYR A 148 3.60 -8.89 2.34
C TYR A 148 3.33 -7.87 3.45
N TYR A 149 2.33 -6.99 3.31
CA TYR A 149 2.02 -6.01 4.36
C TYR A 149 1.51 -6.63 5.66
N GLU A 150 0.75 -7.72 5.61
CA GLU A 150 0.38 -8.51 6.79
C GLU A 150 1.63 -9.00 7.55
N SER A 151 2.63 -9.50 6.83
CA SER A 151 3.91 -9.94 7.43
C SER A 151 4.70 -8.80 8.08
N GLN A 152 4.47 -7.55 7.62
CA GLN A 152 5.04 -6.34 8.20
C GLN A 152 4.21 -5.80 9.39
N GLY A 153 3.18 -6.53 9.83
CA GLY A 153 2.36 -6.15 10.99
C GLY A 153 1.19 -5.23 10.67
N TYR A 154 0.83 -5.04 9.39
CA TYR A 154 -0.37 -4.30 9.02
C TYR A 154 -1.61 -5.19 9.09
N LYS A 155 -2.72 -4.60 9.51
CA LYS A 155 -4.06 -5.14 9.26
C LYS A 155 -4.48 -4.73 7.85
N VAL A 156 -4.67 -5.71 6.97
CA VAL A 156 -4.95 -5.47 5.55
C VAL A 156 -6.43 -5.76 5.22
N ILE A 157 -7.05 -4.84 4.48
CA ILE A 157 -8.36 -5.00 3.84
C ILE A 157 -8.12 -5.12 2.33
N TYR A 158 -8.53 -6.25 1.75
CA TYR A 158 -8.43 -6.54 0.32
C TYR A 158 -9.59 -5.92 -0.46
N ASN A 159 -9.61 -4.58 -0.53
CA ASN A 159 -10.70 -3.80 -1.12
C ASN A 159 -10.98 -4.16 -2.59
N GLY A 160 -9.95 -4.40 -3.41
CA GLY A 160 -10.06 -4.81 -4.81
C GLY A 160 -10.77 -6.16 -4.97
N LEU A 161 -10.40 -7.15 -4.15
CA LEU A 161 -11.09 -8.46 -4.12
C LEU A 161 -12.55 -8.35 -3.66
N LEU A 162 -12.84 -7.49 -2.68
CA LEU A 162 -14.18 -7.31 -2.11
C LEU A 162 -15.12 -6.55 -3.05
N ASN A 163 -14.63 -5.48 -3.67
CA ASN A 163 -15.44 -4.52 -4.41
C ASN A 163 -15.24 -4.56 -5.94
N GLY A 164 -14.22 -5.25 -6.41
CA GLY A 164 -13.87 -5.33 -7.83
C GLY A 164 -13.79 -3.94 -8.45
N ARG A 165 -14.48 -3.71 -9.58
CA ARG A 165 -14.48 -2.42 -10.29
C ARG A 165 -15.05 -1.23 -9.48
N LYS A 166 -15.64 -1.46 -8.31
CA LYS A 166 -16.16 -0.42 -7.42
C LYS A 166 -15.19 -0.07 -6.29
N ASP A 167 -13.96 -0.58 -6.35
CA ASP A 167 -12.87 -0.31 -5.40
C ASP A 167 -12.43 1.16 -5.38
N GLY A 168 -12.77 1.94 -6.40
CA GLY A 168 -12.35 3.34 -6.54
C GLY A 168 -10.87 3.47 -6.86
N GLY A 169 -10.21 2.42 -7.35
CA GLY A 169 -8.77 2.38 -7.63
C GLY A 169 -7.90 2.35 -6.38
N ILE A 170 -8.38 1.72 -5.32
CA ILE A 170 -7.59 1.35 -4.14
C ILE A 170 -7.79 -0.14 -3.92
N ASP A 171 -6.77 -0.93 -4.21
CA ASP A 171 -6.90 -2.40 -4.14
C ASP A 171 -6.76 -2.88 -2.69
N LEU A 172 -5.86 -2.26 -1.90
CA LEU A 172 -5.65 -2.61 -0.50
C LEU A 172 -5.69 -1.38 0.40
N LEU A 173 -6.26 -1.54 1.58
CA LEU A 173 -6.05 -0.64 2.72
C LEU A 173 -5.28 -1.39 3.80
N ALA A 174 -4.09 -0.91 4.14
CA ALA A 174 -3.25 -1.51 5.17
C ALA A 174 -3.08 -0.52 6.33
N GLU A 175 -3.45 -0.90 7.54
CA GLU A 175 -3.35 -0.03 8.72
C GLU A 175 -2.51 -0.67 9.82
N ASN A 176 -1.64 0.12 10.43
CA ASN A 176 -0.97 -0.21 11.68
C ASN A 176 -1.15 0.94 12.70
N GLU A 177 -0.46 0.89 13.83
CA GLU A 177 -0.59 1.90 14.89
C GLU A 177 -0.11 3.31 14.48
N HIS A 178 0.67 3.41 13.40
CA HIS A 178 1.36 4.65 13.01
C HIS A 178 0.79 5.27 11.74
N GLU A 179 0.28 4.45 10.83
CA GLU A 179 -0.13 4.91 9.51
C GLU A 179 -1.18 4.02 8.84
N THR A 180 -1.83 4.60 7.84
CA THR A 180 -2.72 3.90 6.92
C THR A 180 -2.20 4.06 5.49
N LEU A 181 -2.02 2.94 4.81
CA LEU A 181 -1.58 2.87 3.43
C LEU A 181 -2.80 2.68 2.52
N LEU A 182 -2.94 3.55 1.54
CA LEU A 182 -3.80 3.33 0.38
C LEU A 182 -2.91 2.72 -0.70
N ILE A 183 -3.26 1.53 -1.19
CA ILE A 183 -2.38 0.76 -2.07
C ILE A 183 -3.10 0.40 -3.36
N GLN A 184 -2.49 0.70 -4.51
CA GLN A 184 -2.89 0.16 -5.81
C GLN A 184 -1.86 -0.86 -6.28
N CYS A 185 -2.33 -2.02 -6.69
CA CYS A 185 -1.57 -3.13 -7.24
C CYS A 185 -1.73 -3.19 -8.76
N LYS A 186 -0.62 -3.41 -9.46
CA LYS A 186 -0.63 -3.53 -10.92
C LYS A 186 0.23 -4.69 -11.41
N ALA A 187 -0.43 -5.82 -11.65
CA ALA A 187 0.18 -7.07 -12.10
C ALA A 187 0.36 -7.12 -13.63
N TRP A 188 1.26 -6.32 -14.20
CA TRP A 188 1.59 -6.41 -15.62
C TRP A 188 2.62 -7.50 -15.92
N GLU A 189 2.65 -7.97 -17.17
CA GLU A 189 3.78 -8.74 -17.68
C GLU A 189 5.05 -7.87 -17.65
N GLN A 190 6.21 -8.44 -17.35
CA GLN A 190 7.49 -7.70 -17.26
C GLN A 190 7.88 -6.99 -18.57
N THR A 191 7.28 -7.42 -19.69
CA THR A 191 7.47 -6.81 -21.00
C THR A 191 6.70 -5.50 -21.17
N ILE A 192 5.65 -5.27 -20.36
CA ILE A 192 4.76 -4.13 -20.46
C ILE A 192 5.29 -2.99 -19.60
N GLU A 193 5.51 -1.86 -20.25
CA GLU A 193 5.98 -0.63 -19.66
C GLU A 193 4.91 0.03 -18.77
N MET A 194 5.28 0.37 -17.55
CA MET A 194 4.44 1.14 -16.64
C MET A 194 4.36 2.59 -17.09
N LYS A 195 3.12 3.07 -17.24
CA LYS A 195 2.83 4.43 -17.70
C LYS A 195 2.54 5.36 -16.54
N ARG A 196 3.05 6.59 -16.61
CA ARG A 196 2.79 7.68 -15.66
C ARG A 196 1.31 7.90 -15.41
N ARG A 197 0.49 7.77 -16.45
CA ARG A 197 -0.96 7.97 -16.34
C ARG A 197 -1.60 7.13 -15.24
N TYR A 198 -1.13 5.91 -15.00
CA TYR A 198 -1.71 5.03 -13.98
C TYR A 198 -1.41 5.51 -12.57
N VAL A 199 -0.20 6.05 -12.35
CA VAL A 199 0.20 6.65 -11.07
C VAL A 199 -0.56 7.95 -10.83
N VAL A 200 -0.74 8.78 -11.87
CA VAL A 200 -1.54 10.02 -11.79
C VAL A 200 -3.01 9.71 -11.48
N GLU A 201 -3.60 8.72 -12.14
CA GLU A 201 -4.96 8.25 -11.90
C GLU A 201 -5.12 7.78 -10.44
N PHE A 202 -4.19 6.94 -9.96
CA PHE A 202 -4.18 6.49 -8.58
C PHE A 202 -4.10 7.64 -7.56
N MET A 203 -3.29 8.67 -7.81
CA MET A 203 -3.23 9.85 -6.96
C MET A 203 -4.57 10.59 -6.88
N GLY A 204 -5.29 10.69 -8.01
CA GLY A 204 -6.65 11.23 -8.06
C GLY A 204 -7.64 10.39 -7.26
N ASN A 205 -7.59 9.07 -7.45
CA ASN A 205 -8.42 8.10 -6.72
C ASN A 205 -8.22 8.20 -5.20
N CYS A 206 -6.97 8.30 -4.74
CA CYS A 206 -6.66 8.50 -3.33
C CYS A 206 -7.27 9.81 -2.79
N LEU A 207 -7.25 10.89 -3.58
CA LEU A 207 -7.85 12.15 -3.17
C LEU A 207 -9.36 12.01 -3.00
N THR A 208 -10.05 11.43 -3.98
CA THR A 208 -11.49 11.16 -3.92
C THR A 208 -11.84 10.28 -2.72
N PHE A 209 -11.11 9.18 -2.51
CA PHE A 209 -11.33 8.30 -1.38
C PHE A 209 -11.21 9.02 -0.03
N LEU A 210 -10.21 9.89 0.14
CA LEU A 210 -10.03 10.68 1.36
C LEU A 210 -11.09 11.78 1.52
N MET A 211 -11.65 12.29 0.44
CA MET A 211 -12.78 13.22 0.48
C MET A 211 -14.05 12.51 0.99
N ASP A 212 -14.29 11.29 0.51
CA ASP A 212 -15.44 10.47 0.88
C ASP A 212 -15.29 9.86 2.29
N ASN A 213 -14.06 9.76 2.81
CA ASN A 213 -13.73 9.20 4.12
C ASN A 213 -13.00 10.25 5.00
N PRO A 214 -13.67 11.33 5.43
CA PRO A 214 -13.02 12.45 6.11
C PRO A 214 -12.35 12.06 7.44
N TYR A 215 -12.82 11.01 8.11
CA TYR A 215 -12.22 10.49 9.36
C TYR A 215 -10.77 9.98 9.17
N LEU A 216 -10.37 9.66 7.93
CA LEU A 216 -8.99 9.25 7.61
C LEU A 216 -8.04 10.43 7.46
N LYS A 217 -8.54 11.68 7.33
CA LYS A 217 -7.69 12.86 7.12
C LYS A 217 -6.81 13.20 8.33
N GLU A 218 -7.22 12.77 9.52
CA GLU A 218 -6.46 12.97 10.76
C GLU A 218 -5.40 11.88 10.97
N LYS A 219 -5.44 10.80 10.18
CA LYS A 219 -4.42 9.75 10.21
C LYS A 219 -3.23 10.12 9.35
N ASN A 220 -2.08 9.53 9.65
CA ASN A 220 -0.93 9.56 8.74
C ASN A 220 -1.22 8.64 7.54
N ILE A 221 -1.54 9.24 6.40
CA ILE A 221 -1.90 8.50 5.17
C ILE A 221 -0.71 8.48 4.22
N LYS A 222 -0.33 7.29 3.77
CA LYS A 222 0.60 7.09 2.66
C LYS A 222 -0.11 6.51 1.44
N ARG A 223 0.39 6.89 0.27
CA ARG A 223 -0.09 6.38 -1.03
C ARG A 223 1.00 5.49 -1.59
N VAL A 224 0.68 4.24 -1.88
CA VAL A 224 1.64 3.25 -2.36
C VAL A 224 1.15 2.68 -3.68
N PHE A 225 1.97 2.75 -4.71
CA PHE A 225 1.72 2.14 -6.00
C PHE A 225 2.68 0.97 -6.19
N VAL A 226 2.14 -0.24 -6.31
CA VAL A 226 2.92 -1.49 -6.35
C VAL A 226 2.75 -2.16 -7.70
N THR A 227 3.84 -2.51 -8.37
CA THR A 227 3.84 -3.10 -9.71
C THR A 227 4.78 -4.29 -9.83
N SER A 228 4.42 -5.26 -10.66
CA SER A 228 5.29 -6.38 -11.01
C SER A 228 6.21 -6.11 -12.21
N SER A 229 6.00 -5.00 -12.91
CA SER A 229 6.83 -4.60 -14.05
C SER A 229 8.01 -3.75 -13.62
N GLU A 230 9.21 -4.15 -14.04
CA GLU A 230 10.46 -3.40 -13.88
C GLU A 230 10.63 -2.29 -14.92
N LYS A 231 9.82 -2.29 -16.00
CA LYS A 231 9.91 -1.29 -17.06
C LYS A 231 8.99 -0.12 -16.74
N SER A 232 9.53 1.09 -16.73
CA SER A 232 8.78 2.35 -16.64
C SER A 232 8.97 3.18 -17.89
N GLU A 233 7.97 4.00 -18.22
CA GLU A 233 8.15 5.02 -19.26
C GLU A 233 9.06 6.14 -18.77
N PHE A 234 9.83 6.72 -19.68
CA PHE A 234 10.80 7.78 -19.37
C PHE A 234 10.18 8.94 -18.56
N GLY A 235 8.91 9.27 -18.82
CA GLY A 235 8.19 10.32 -18.11
C GLY A 235 7.74 9.96 -16.69
N LEU A 236 7.71 8.67 -16.34
CA LEU A 236 7.28 8.21 -15.02
C LEU A 236 8.35 8.51 -13.96
N ASP A 237 9.62 8.22 -14.23
CA ASP A 237 10.70 8.42 -13.25
C ASP A 237 10.82 9.90 -12.86
N LYS A 238 10.81 10.80 -13.86
CA LYS A 238 10.77 12.25 -13.62
C LYS A 238 9.56 12.68 -12.79
N TYR A 239 8.41 12.08 -13.05
CA TYR A 239 7.19 12.38 -12.29
C TYR A 239 7.29 11.91 -10.84
N LEU A 240 7.83 10.71 -10.59
CA LEU A 240 8.04 10.16 -9.24
C LEU A 240 8.99 11.05 -8.44
N ILE A 241 10.11 11.47 -9.04
CA ILE A 241 11.07 12.39 -8.41
C ILE A 241 10.38 13.71 -8.00
N GLN A 242 9.58 14.31 -8.89
CA GLN A 242 8.82 15.53 -8.60
C GLN A 242 7.76 15.36 -7.49
N HIS A 243 7.35 14.13 -7.20
CA HIS A 243 6.32 13.78 -6.22
C HIS A 243 6.88 12.95 -5.06
N THR A 244 8.20 13.02 -4.83
CA THR A 244 8.87 12.40 -3.71
C THR A 244 8.18 12.78 -2.39
N GLY A 245 7.91 11.79 -1.56
CA GLY A 245 7.19 11.95 -0.28
C GLY A 245 5.67 12.09 -0.41
N LYS A 246 5.11 12.19 -1.63
CA LYS A 246 3.65 12.18 -1.85
C LYS A 246 3.10 10.81 -2.22
N ILE A 247 3.96 9.98 -2.82
CA ILE A 247 3.67 8.62 -3.27
C ILE A 247 4.94 7.76 -3.15
N GLU A 248 4.75 6.52 -2.72
CA GLU A 248 5.76 5.47 -2.75
C GLU A 248 5.48 4.57 -3.95
N TYR A 249 6.50 4.33 -4.77
CA TYR A 249 6.41 3.46 -5.94
C TYR A 249 7.31 2.25 -5.74
N ILE A 250 6.71 1.06 -5.73
CA ILE A 250 7.39 -0.19 -5.37
C ILE A 250 7.28 -1.18 -6.52
N ILE A 251 8.41 -1.77 -6.90
CA ILE A 251 8.45 -2.91 -7.80
C ILE A 251 8.55 -4.18 -6.96
N MET A 252 7.52 -5.03 -7.04
CA MET A 252 7.42 -6.29 -6.31
C MET A 252 7.19 -7.42 -7.32
N PRO A 253 8.16 -8.33 -7.53
CA PRO A 253 8.06 -9.40 -8.52
C PRO A 253 6.87 -10.36 -8.26
N PHE A 254 6.27 -10.88 -9.35
CA PHE A 254 5.13 -11.81 -9.30
C PHE A 254 5.02 -12.76 -10.49
#